data_AF-A0A3D5WAA2-F1
#
_entry.id   AF-A0A3D5WAA2-F1
#
_cell.length_a   1.000
_cell.length_b   1.000
_cell.length_c   1.000
_cell.angle_alpha   90.00
_cell.angle_beta   90.00
_cell.angle_gamma   90.00
#
_symmetry.space_group_name_H-M   'P 1'
#
loop_
_entity.id
_entity.type
_entity.pdbx_description
1 polymer ?
#
loop_
_entity_poly.entity_id
_entity_poly.type
_entity_poly.pdbx_seq_one_letter_code
_entity_poly.pdbx_strand_id
1 'polypeptide(L)' 'LVRRVGLEEKITFTGGVTRNVAMVKALEDRLGTRLNVSEQAHYIGALGAALFALDHILESRKPAASAEVA' A
#
# COMPACT_ATOMS: atom_id res chain seq x y z
N LEU A 1 -11.61 -10.77 11.00
CA LEU A 1 -10.13 -10.83 11.12
C LEU A 1 -9.62 -9.80 12.09
N VAL A 2 -9.78 -8.49 11.85
CA VAL A 2 -9.29 -7.40 12.72
C VAL A 2 -9.55 -7.61 14.23
N ARG A 3 -10.78 -7.99 14.63
CA ARG A 3 -11.08 -8.29 16.05
C ARG A 3 -10.31 -9.45 16.68
N ARG A 4 -9.82 -10.39 15.87
CA ARG A 4 -9.07 -11.56 16.35
C ARG A 4 -7.57 -11.30 16.44
N VAL A 5 -7.02 -10.48 15.54
CA VAL A 5 -5.57 -10.18 15.49
C VAL A 5 -5.18 -8.91 16.26
N GLY A 6 -6.16 -8.09 16.67
CA GLY A 6 -5.90 -6.80 17.30
C GLY A 6 -5.91 -5.66 16.28
N LEU A 7 -5.90 -4.44 16.81
CA LEU A 7 -5.96 -3.20 16.04
C LEU A 7 -4.73 -2.37 16.36
N GLU A 8 -3.98 -1.99 15.34
CA GLU A 8 -2.92 -0.97 15.44
C GLU A 8 -3.48 0.39 15.07
N GLU A 9 -2.98 1.47 15.70
CA GLU A 9 -3.55 2.83 15.57
C GLU A 9 -3.62 3.35 14.13
N LYS A 10 -2.75 2.87 13.23
CA LYS A 10 -2.72 3.31 11.83
C LYS A 10 -3.31 2.26 10.91
N ILE A 11 -4.57 2.44 10.56
CA ILE A 11 -5.31 1.55 9.66
C ILE A 11 -5.47 2.24 8.31
N THR A 12 -4.93 1.61 7.26
CA THR A 12 -5.13 2.09 5.88
C THR A 12 -6.17 1.25 5.18
N PHE A 13 -7.19 1.89 4.63
CA PHE A 13 -8.23 1.23 3.85
C PHE A 13 -7.99 1.47 2.36
N THR A 14 -7.83 0.38 1.60
CA THR A 14 -7.47 0.36 0.17
C THR A 14 -8.45 -0.48 -0.64
N GLY A 15 -8.42 -0.33 -1.98
CA GLY A 15 -9.28 -1.06 -2.90
C GLY A 15 -10.48 -0.24 -3.37
N GLY A 16 -11.26 -0.76 -4.32
CA GLY A 16 -12.32 0.03 -5.00
C GLY A 16 -13.43 0.56 -4.08
N VAL A 17 -13.69 -0.14 -2.97
CA VAL A 17 -14.77 0.20 -2.02
C VAL A 17 -14.48 1.49 -1.25
N THR A 18 -13.23 1.95 -1.21
CA THR A 18 -12.87 3.22 -0.54
C THR A 18 -13.56 4.43 -1.15
N ARG A 19 -14.01 4.35 -2.41
CA ARG A 19 -14.81 5.41 -3.05
C ARG A 19 -16.23 5.52 -2.50
N ASN A 20 -16.70 4.53 -1.74
CA ASN A 20 -17.97 4.60 -1.04
C ASN A 20 -17.75 5.26 0.33
N VAL A 21 -18.04 6.56 0.39
CA VAL A 21 -17.90 7.37 1.62
C VAL A 21 -18.73 6.83 2.80
N ALA A 22 -19.90 6.25 2.53
CA ALA A 22 -20.73 5.65 3.57
C ALA A 22 -20.07 4.40 4.16
N MET A 23 -19.36 3.61 3.34
CA MET A 23 -18.61 2.45 3.81
C MET A 23 -17.41 2.86 4.66
N VAL A 24 -16.66 3.89 4.23
CA VAL A 24 -15.55 4.44 5.03
C VAL A 24 -16.06 4.85 6.41
N LYS A 25 -17.15 5.63 6.45
CA LYS A 25 -17.74 6.11 7.70
C LYS A 25 -18.24 4.96 8.58
N ALA A 26 -18.94 3.99 8.00
CA ALA A 26 -19.44 2.83 8.75
C ALA A 26 -18.30 1.99 9.36
N LEU A 27 -17.16 1.88 8.66
CA LEU A 27 -15.99 1.19 9.19
C LEU A 27 -15.32 1.98 10.32
N GLU A 28 -15.14 3.30 10.17
CA GLU A 28 -14.60 4.16 11.23
C GLU A 28 -15.45 4.07 12.50
N ASP A 29 -16.77 4.18 12.38
CA ASP A 29 -17.70 4.09 13.52
C ASP A 29 -17.65 2.70 14.17
N ARG A 30 -17.47 1.64 13.38
CA ARG A 30 -17.41 0.27 13.90
C ARG A 30 -16.08 -0.07 14.56
N LEU A 31 -14.99 0.55 14.10
CA LEU A 31 -13.64 0.35 14.62
C LEU A 31 -13.30 1.33 15.76
N GLY A 32 -14.06 2.42 15.90
CA GLY A 32 -13.83 3.45 16.91
C GLY A 32 -12.56 4.28 16.64
N THR A 33 -12.05 4.27 15.41
CA THR A 33 -10.85 5.01 15.00
C THR A 33 -11.00 5.49 13.56
N ARG A 34 -10.20 6.50 13.18
CA ARG A 34 -10.17 7.00 11.81
C ARG A 34 -9.38 6.07 10.88
N LEU A 35 -9.80 6.03 9.63
CA LEU A 35 -9.10 5.30 8.58
C LEU A 35 -8.21 6.25 7.76
N ASN A 36 -7.02 5.80 7.43
CA ASN A 36 -6.20 6.43 6.40
C ASN A 36 -6.77 6.02 5.03
N VAL A 37 -7.34 6.97 4.30
CA VAL A 37 -7.89 6.75 2.97
C VAL A 37 -7.32 7.78 2.01
N SER A 38 -6.53 7.31 1.04
CA SER A 38 -6.05 8.15 -0.07
C SER A 38 -7.15 8.32 -1.13
N GLU A 39 -7.18 9.46 -1.82
CA GLU A 39 -8.04 9.68 -2.99
C GLU A 39 -7.77 8.66 -4.11
N GLN A 40 -6.56 8.11 -4.14
CA GLN A 40 -6.12 7.10 -5.12
C GLN A 40 -6.11 5.68 -4.54
N ALA A 41 -6.78 5.46 -3.39
CA ALA A 41 -6.75 4.19 -2.67
C ALA A 41 -7.24 2.98 -3.50
N HIS A 42 -8.03 3.19 -4.56
CA HIS A 42 -8.46 2.16 -5.50
C HIS A 42 -7.37 1.71 -6.48
N TYR A 43 -6.29 2.47 -6.65
CA TYR A 43 -5.17 2.13 -7.53
C TYR A 43 -4.00 1.43 -6.82
N ILE A 44 -4.05 1.27 -5.49
CA ILE A 44 -2.89 0.85 -4.67
C ILE A 44 -2.28 -0.48 -5.13
N GLY A 45 -3.09 -1.44 -5.57
CA GLY A 45 -2.58 -2.71 -6.12
C GLY A 45 -1.74 -2.52 -7.39
N ALA A 46 -2.24 -1.71 -8.34
CA ALA A 46 -1.51 -1.41 -9.58
C ALA A 46 -0.27 -0.55 -9.31
N LEU A 47 -0.36 0.41 -8.38
CA LEU A 47 0.77 1.23 -7.97
C LEU A 47 1.88 0.38 -7.35
N GLY A 48 1.55 -0.56 -6.46
CA GLY A 48 2.52 -1.49 -5.87
C GLY A 48 3.22 -2.35 -6.93
N ALA A 49 2.46 -2.87 -7.92
CA ALA A 49 3.05 -3.61 -9.03
C ALA A 49 4.01 -2.75 -9.88
N ALA A 50 3.64 -1.48 -10.15
CA ALA A 50 4.50 -0.55 -10.89
C ALA A 50 5.79 -0.22 -10.12
N LEU A 51 5.72 -0.05 -8.80
CA LEU A 51 6.89 0.17 -7.96
C LEU A 51 7.81 -1.06 -7.95
N PHE A 52 7.27 -2.27 -7.81
CA PHE A 52 8.09 -3.48 -7.90
C PHE A 52 8.76 -3.64 -9.27
N ALA A 53 8.06 -3.31 -10.36
CA ALA A 53 8.66 -3.32 -11.69
C ALA A 53 9.79 -2.28 -11.82
N LEU A 54 9.61 -1.09 -11.23
CA LEU A 54 10.64 -0.06 -11.19
C LEU A 54 11.87 -0.50 -10.39
N ASP A 55 11.66 -1.04 -9.19
CA ASP A 55 12.74 -1.56 -8.34
C ASP A 55 13.55 -2.62 -9.08
N HIS A 56 12.86 -3.56 -9.75
CA HIS A 56 13.51 -4.58 -10.57
C HIS A 56 14.40 -3.99 -11.68
N ILE A 57 13.92 -2.95 -12.38
CA ILE A 57 14.71 -2.27 -13.42
C ILE A 57 15.92 -1.57 -12.82
N LEU A 58 15.76 -0.88 -11.69
CA LEU A 58 16.84 -0.15 -11.03
C LEU A 58 17.92 -1.08 -10.48
N GLU A 59 17.53 -2.21 -9.89
CA GLU A 59 18.47 -3.24 -9.44
C GLU A 59 19.21 -3.89 -10.60
N SER A 60 18.50 -4.22 -11.69
CA SER A 60 19.10 -4.83 -12.89
C SER A 60 20.07 -3.90 -13.62
N ARG A 61 19.93 -2.58 -13.44
CA ARG A 61 20.79 -1.56 -14.05
C ARG A 61 21.98 -1.16 -13.18
N LYS A 62 22.16 -1.74 -11.98
CA LYS A 62 23.39 -1.51 -11.21
C LYS A 62 24.57 -2.01 -12.04
N PRO A 63 25.52 -1.14 -12.45
CA PRO A 63 26.67 -1.60 -13.19
C PRO A 63 27.42 -2.62 -12.33
N ALA A 64 27.78 -3.76 -12.93
CA ALA A 64 28.69 -4.70 -12.30
C ALA A 64 29.94 -3.90 -11.89
N ALA A 65 30.31 -3.98 -10.61
CA ALA A 65 31.54 -3.35 -10.13
C ALA A 65 32.65 -3.73 -11.11
N SER A 66 33.32 -2.72 -11.67
CA SER A 66 34.38 -2.90 -12.66
C SER A 66 35.33 -3.95 -12.13
N ALA A 67 35.38 -5.11 -12.80
CA ALA A 67 36.41 -6.10 -12.53
C ALA A 67 37.74 -5.39 -12.78
N GLU A 68 38.46 -5.09 -11.69
CA GLU A 68 39.84 -4.63 -11.77
C GLU A 68 40.61 -5.74 -12.50
N VAL A 69 41.02 -5.42 -13.73
CA VAL A 69 41.92 -6.26 -14.50
C VAL A 69 43.31 -6.02 -13.93
N ALA A 70 43.79 -7.01 -13.17
CA ALA A 70 45.18 -7.10 -12.73
C ALA A 70 46.12 -7.40 -13.91
#